data_AF-A0AAX3PE93-F1
#
_entry.id   AF-A0AAX3PE93-F1
#
_cell.length_a   1.000
_cell.length_b   1.000
_cell.length_c   1.000
_cell.angle_alpha   90.00
_cell.angle_beta   90.00
_cell.angle_gamma   90.00
#
_symmetry.space_group_name_H-M   'P 1'
#
loop_
_entity.id
_entity.type
_entity.pdbx_description
1 polymer ?
#
loop_
_entity_poly.entity_id
_entity_poly.type
_entity_poly.pdbx_seq_one_letter_code
_entity_poly.pdbx_strand_id
1 'polypeptide(L)'
;MRNSYLVSDFGIKVAMNICDQNNLKKVNTTTHSSISTLTDRQASKGASLDIFDINDEKEFFRAISGLTYDDYPYIKSFSGKNSITINLKKSVLVSKDDLIDILLSLDNAYGSDLYKNKFPTYGRLDYVSDTDKIENLDSILFERLKDKQLSNIHLSPNRIESDDVNYYTYEDPANNPEAIRFETLGIQDLLDSHMLFTKKASINTVKHWRIYTVSTSDEISSSRAYDCLNFEVECNGTTFILSAGTWRSVNSDFKENIEQYISEKINENTNNYLPNDISIYCKVHENGVPKERYREDVYNSYVASNNKDIYLFDKSKITIAGNKQYEICDLFHSKKEFIHVKVLKSGTNSLSHLFLQARFYTDSFIKDSETRLSMRDFIVKNRNLENENKDSTLFLSLIPEKRQELHASSYSVVLCILTFDERDNIDNLPFMIKYELVKTHKYLIDERGVELSYAIRLVNKKSNAS
;
A
#
# COMPACT_ATOMS: atom_id res chain seq x y z
N MET A 1 32.60 7.48 8.85
CA MET A 1 32.73 6.25 8.04
C MET A 1 32.25 6.56 6.63
N ARG A 2 32.89 6.04 5.58
CA ARG A 2 32.31 6.12 4.22
C ARG A 2 31.10 5.18 4.18
N ASN A 3 29.96 5.65 3.67
CA ASN A 3 28.74 4.83 3.55
C ASN A 3 28.93 3.58 2.68
N SER A 4 29.94 3.59 1.80
CA SER A 4 30.31 2.47 0.92
C SER A 4 30.73 1.17 1.63
N TYR A 5 30.98 1.21 2.95
CA TYR A 5 31.32 0.03 3.75
C TYR A 5 30.15 -0.50 4.59
N LEU A 6 28.98 0.14 4.52
CA LEU A 6 27.82 -0.24 5.30
C LEU A 6 26.91 -1.15 4.49
N VAL A 7 26.58 -2.30 5.07
CA VAL A 7 25.69 -3.29 4.48
C VAL A 7 24.33 -3.19 5.18
N SER A 8 23.34 -2.66 4.47
CA SER A 8 22.05 -2.24 5.03
C SER A 8 21.17 -3.38 5.55
N ASP A 9 21.45 -4.63 5.17
CA ASP A 9 20.70 -5.82 5.57
C ASP A 9 21.48 -6.73 6.54
N PHE A 10 22.70 -6.35 6.93
CA PHE A 10 23.55 -7.16 7.78
C PHE A 10 22.83 -7.59 9.06
N GLY A 11 22.22 -6.63 9.76
CA GLY A 11 21.53 -6.88 11.01
C GLY A 11 20.41 -7.91 10.92
N ILE A 12 19.51 -7.75 9.96
CA ILE A 12 18.34 -8.59 9.80
C ILE A 12 18.72 -9.97 9.25
N LYS A 13 19.68 -10.05 8.32
CA LYS A 13 20.16 -11.31 7.76
C LYS A 13 20.86 -12.17 8.81
N VAL A 14 21.77 -11.56 9.58
CA VAL A 14 22.42 -12.24 10.72
C VAL A 14 21.36 -12.69 11.73
N ALA A 15 20.44 -11.82 12.12
CA ALA A 15 19.37 -12.16 13.05
C ALA A 15 18.56 -13.40 12.62
N MET A 16 18.16 -13.49 11.35
CA MET A 16 17.43 -14.66 10.84
C MET A 16 18.27 -15.95 10.80
N ASN A 17 19.58 -15.84 10.61
CA ASN A 17 20.49 -16.98 10.60
C ASN A 17 20.80 -17.51 12.01
N ILE A 18 20.90 -16.62 13.01
CA ILE A 18 21.25 -17.01 14.39
C ILE A 18 20.05 -17.29 15.30
N CYS A 19 18.83 -16.94 14.86
CA CYS A 19 17.65 -17.00 15.72
C CYS A 19 17.23 -18.42 16.06
N ASP A 20 17.03 -18.70 17.36
CA ASP A 20 16.24 -19.85 17.76
C ASP A 20 14.77 -19.61 17.39
N GLN A 21 14.29 -20.44 16.48
CA GLN A 21 12.96 -20.37 15.91
C GLN A 21 11.86 -20.40 16.95
N ASN A 22 12.06 -21.04 18.10
CA ASN A 22 11.06 -21.17 19.16
C ASN A 22 11.14 -20.06 20.21
N ASN A 23 12.11 -19.16 20.09
CA ASN A 23 12.42 -18.14 21.09
C ASN A 23 12.49 -16.72 20.50
N LEU A 24 11.69 -16.45 19.47
CA LEU A 24 11.46 -15.09 18.98
C LEU A 24 10.61 -14.30 19.99
N LYS A 25 10.86 -13.00 20.07
CA LYS A 25 10.16 -12.09 21.00
C LYS A 25 9.43 -10.98 20.29
N LYS A 26 10.03 -10.41 19.25
CA LYS A 26 9.46 -9.30 18.49
C LYS A 26 9.78 -9.47 17.02
N VAL A 27 8.78 -9.19 16.18
CA VAL A 27 8.94 -9.12 14.73
C VAL A 27 8.33 -7.80 14.25
N ASN A 28 9.09 -7.04 13.46
CA ASN A 28 8.59 -5.89 12.71
C ASN A 28 8.53 -6.25 11.23
N THR A 29 7.36 -6.08 10.64
CA THR A 29 7.12 -6.26 9.21
C THR A 29 6.58 -4.99 8.59
N THR A 30 6.65 -4.92 7.26
CA THR A 30 5.92 -3.93 6.47
C THR A 30 5.23 -4.63 5.32
N THR A 31 4.03 -4.16 4.97
CA THR A 31 3.41 -4.51 3.70
C THR A 31 3.72 -3.42 2.71
N HIS A 32 4.45 -3.75 1.64
CA HIS A 32 4.59 -2.84 0.49
C HIS A 32 3.35 -3.00 -0.39
N SER A 33 2.50 -1.99 -0.33
CA SER A 33 1.36 -1.80 -1.23
C SER A 33 1.29 -0.32 -1.58
N SER A 34 0.28 0.09 -2.35
CA SER A 34 0.04 1.51 -2.62
C SER A 34 -0.08 2.33 -1.34
N ILE A 35 -0.58 1.73 -0.24
CA ILE A 35 -0.54 2.26 1.13
C ILE A 35 0.33 1.32 1.97
N SER A 36 1.51 1.77 2.35
CA SER A 36 2.40 0.93 3.17
C SER A 36 1.86 0.82 4.60
N THR A 37 1.75 -0.41 5.13
CA THR A 37 1.46 -0.65 6.54
C THR A 37 2.72 -1.10 7.26
N LEU A 38 2.81 -0.73 8.55
CA LEU A 38 3.85 -1.20 9.46
C LEU A 38 3.18 -2.03 10.55
N THR A 39 3.76 -3.19 10.86
CA THR A 39 3.20 -4.06 11.88
C THR A 39 4.30 -4.48 12.85
N ASP A 40 4.08 -4.19 14.13
CA ASP A 40 4.89 -4.70 15.24
C ASP A 40 4.10 -5.80 15.94
N ARG A 41 4.70 -6.97 16.04
CA ARG A 41 4.12 -8.08 16.80
C ARG A 41 5.10 -8.48 17.89
N GLN A 42 4.59 -8.62 19.10
CA GLN A 42 5.38 -8.96 20.28
C GLN A 42 4.73 -10.13 21.02
N ALA A 43 5.53 -11.14 21.33
CA ALA A 43 5.12 -12.26 22.15
C ALA A 43 5.42 -11.97 23.63
N SER A 44 4.57 -12.49 24.53
CA SER A 44 4.75 -12.36 25.98
C SER A 44 5.96 -13.13 26.52
N LYS A 45 6.39 -14.16 25.79
CA LYS A 45 7.58 -14.99 26.03
C LYS A 45 8.19 -15.40 24.69
N GLY A 46 9.33 -16.12 24.73
CA GLY A 46 9.88 -16.74 23.53
C GLY A 46 8.83 -17.60 22.82
N ALA A 47 8.65 -17.38 21.53
CA ALA A 47 7.61 -17.98 20.71
C ALA A 47 8.15 -18.42 19.34
N SER A 48 7.45 -19.37 18.72
CA SER A 48 7.69 -19.74 17.32
C SER A 48 7.28 -18.64 16.35
N LEU A 49 7.85 -18.65 15.14
CA LEU A 49 7.51 -17.67 14.09
C LEU A 49 6.00 -17.69 13.75
N ASP A 50 5.38 -18.87 13.76
CA ASP A 50 3.94 -19.05 13.43
C ASP A 50 3.01 -18.27 14.38
N ILE A 51 3.41 -18.08 15.65
CA ILE A 51 2.63 -17.31 16.63
C ILE A 51 2.51 -15.84 16.22
N PHE A 52 3.45 -15.34 15.41
CA PHE A 52 3.40 -13.98 14.89
C PHE A 52 2.45 -13.85 13.68
N ASP A 53 1.84 -14.92 13.16
CA ASP A 53 0.83 -14.86 12.07
C ASP A 53 1.24 -13.89 10.94
N ILE A 54 2.47 -14.08 10.44
CA ILE A 54 3.05 -13.25 9.40
C ILE A 54 2.52 -13.75 8.07
N ASN A 55 1.90 -12.85 7.32
CA ASN A 55 1.48 -13.18 5.98
C ASN A 55 2.70 -13.14 5.05
N ASP A 56 3.30 -14.30 4.84
CA ASP A 56 4.44 -14.50 3.96
C ASP A 56 4.20 -14.00 2.52
N GLU A 57 2.95 -14.02 2.05
CA GLU A 57 2.61 -13.44 0.75
C GLU A 57 2.51 -11.92 0.76
N LYS A 58 2.48 -11.23 1.90
CA LYS A 58 2.19 -9.78 1.98
C LYS A 58 3.24 -8.97 2.72
N GLU A 59 3.90 -9.58 3.68
CA GLU A 59 4.71 -8.88 4.66
C GLU A 59 6.20 -9.13 4.42
N PHE A 60 6.97 -8.06 4.53
CA PHE A 60 8.42 -8.06 4.41
C PHE A 60 9.04 -7.77 5.77
N PHE A 61 10.02 -8.58 6.16
CA PHE A 61 10.73 -8.41 7.42
C PHE A 61 11.57 -7.14 7.42
N ARG A 62 11.46 -6.36 8.51
CA ARG A 62 12.29 -5.18 8.78
C ARG A 62 13.17 -5.36 10.00
N ALA A 63 12.65 -6.00 11.04
CA ALA A 63 13.40 -6.30 12.25
C ALA A 63 12.95 -7.60 12.91
N ILE A 64 13.88 -8.32 13.52
CA ILE A 64 13.60 -9.50 14.32
C ILE A 64 14.41 -9.42 15.61
N SER A 65 13.79 -9.76 16.74
CA SER A 65 14.45 -9.86 18.04
C SER A 65 14.07 -11.17 18.72
N GLY A 66 15.03 -11.82 19.36
CA GLY A 66 14.81 -13.14 19.97
C GLY A 66 16.01 -13.63 20.77
N LEU A 67 15.99 -14.89 21.14
CA LEU A 67 17.16 -15.62 21.66
C LEU A 67 17.89 -16.32 20.51
N THR A 68 19.20 -16.47 20.63
CA THR A 68 19.99 -17.27 19.70
C THR A 68 19.87 -18.74 20.01
N TYR A 69 20.24 -19.58 19.05
CA TYR A 69 20.53 -20.98 19.32
C TYR A 69 21.63 -21.17 20.38
N ASP A 70 21.64 -22.35 21.00
CA ASP A 70 22.61 -22.69 22.05
C ASP A 70 24.07 -22.77 21.54
N ASP A 71 24.26 -22.99 20.24
CA ASP A 71 25.55 -23.00 19.54
C ASP A 71 26.20 -21.62 19.43
N TYR A 72 25.52 -20.54 19.81
CA TYR A 72 26.10 -19.22 20.05
C TYR A 72 26.44 -19.06 21.55
N PRO A 73 27.68 -19.39 21.98
CA PRO A 73 28.01 -19.50 23.41
C PRO A 73 27.96 -18.15 24.14
N TYR A 74 28.29 -17.05 23.46
CA TYR A 74 28.39 -15.71 24.07
C TYR A 74 27.09 -14.92 24.01
N ILE A 75 26.26 -15.15 23.00
CA ILE A 75 25.09 -14.31 22.69
C ILE A 75 23.88 -14.91 23.40
N LYS A 76 23.19 -14.09 24.20
CA LYS A 76 21.93 -14.47 24.85
C LYS A 76 20.74 -14.12 23.98
N SER A 77 20.70 -12.87 23.52
CA SER A 77 19.60 -12.35 22.72
C SER A 77 20.11 -11.34 21.72
N PHE A 78 19.32 -11.11 20.69
CA PHE A 78 19.65 -10.19 19.61
C PHE A 78 18.46 -9.33 19.24
N SER A 79 18.74 -8.26 18.52
CA SER A 79 17.80 -7.49 17.73
C SER A 79 18.48 -7.07 16.43
N GLY A 80 18.01 -7.61 15.31
CA GLY A 80 18.52 -7.30 13.98
C GLY A 80 17.58 -6.38 13.22
N LYS A 81 18.14 -5.33 12.62
CA LYS A 81 17.49 -4.45 11.64
C LYS A 81 18.52 -4.10 10.55
N ASN A 82 18.88 -2.83 10.38
CA ASN A 82 20.02 -2.44 9.55
C ASN A 82 21.36 -2.86 10.20
N SER A 83 21.40 -2.84 11.53
CA SER A 83 22.52 -3.34 12.35
C SER A 83 22.06 -4.49 13.24
N ILE A 84 23.01 -5.27 13.74
CA ILE A 84 22.76 -6.27 14.79
C ILE A 84 23.11 -5.67 16.16
N THR A 85 22.19 -5.76 17.10
CA THR A 85 22.44 -5.50 18.52
C THR A 85 22.38 -6.82 19.25
N ILE A 86 23.41 -7.15 20.02
CA ILE A 86 23.48 -8.39 20.80
C ILE A 86 23.56 -8.09 22.30
N ASN A 87 22.92 -8.92 23.11
CA ASN A 87 23.10 -8.96 24.55
C ASN A 87 23.87 -10.22 24.91
N LEU A 88 24.97 -10.05 25.62
CA LEU A 88 25.85 -11.16 26.00
C LEU A 88 25.28 -11.90 27.23
N LYS A 89 25.63 -13.18 27.37
CA LYS A 89 25.25 -13.98 28.54
C LYS A 89 25.97 -13.42 29.78
N LYS A 90 25.20 -13.12 30.85
CA LYS A 90 25.72 -12.51 32.10
C LYS A 90 26.84 -13.30 32.78
N SER A 91 26.93 -14.61 32.52
CA SER A 91 27.91 -15.52 33.11
C SER A 91 29.25 -15.55 32.36
N VAL A 92 29.41 -14.77 31.29
CA VAL A 92 30.60 -14.83 30.43
C VAL A 92 31.39 -13.52 30.54
N LEU A 93 32.61 -13.61 31.05
CA LEU A 93 33.60 -12.53 30.91
C LEU A 93 34.11 -12.56 29.47
N VAL A 94 33.91 -11.48 28.73
CA VAL A 94 34.30 -11.40 27.32
C VAL A 94 35.67 -10.74 27.23
N SER A 95 36.69 -11.50 26.84
CA SER A 95 38.01 -10.99 26.54
C SER A 95 38.05 -10.32 25.15
N LYS A 96 39.22 -9.78 24.77
CA LYS A 96 39.41 -9.24 23.42
C LYS A 96 39.34 -10.33 22.34
N ASP A 97 39.87 -11.51 22.63
CA ASP A 97 39.86 -12.63 21.68
C ASP A 97 38.44 -13.17 21.49
N ASP A 98 37.67 -13.27 22.59
CA ASP A 98 36.24 -13.64 22.52
C ASP A 98 35.42 -12.65 21.69
N LEU A 99 35.76 -11.36 21.73
CA LEU A 99 35.09 -10.36 20.90
C LEU A 99 35.38 -10.58 19.41
N ILE A 100 36.61 -10.96 19.06
CA ILE A 100 36.97 -11.29 17.67
C ILE A 100 36.17 -12.52 17.22
N ASP A 101 36.09 -13.55 18.06
CA ASP A 101 35.32 -14.77 17.75
C ASP A 101 33.83 -14.49 17.56
N ILE A 102 33.24 -13.62 18.40
CA ILE A 102 31.86 -13.15 18.23
C ILE A 102 31.71 -12.46 16.87
N LEU A 103 32.59 -11.53 16.52
CA LEU A 103 32.49 -10.80 15.26
C LEU A 103 32.63 -11.73 14.04
N LEU A 104 33.57 -12.68 14.07
CA LEU A 104 33.72 -13.70 13.03
C LEU A 104 32.49 -14.61 12.93
N SER A 105 31.88 -14.97 14.06
CA SER A 105 30.65 -15.78 14.07
C SER A 105 29.48 -15.04 13.41
N LEU A 106 29.35 -13.72 13.64
CA LEU A 106 28.30 -12.90 13.04
C LEU A 106 28.55 -12.69 11.54
N ASP A 107 29.81 -12.54 11.12
CA ASP A 107 30.19 -12.47 9.70
C ASP A 107 29.89 -13.78 8.96
N ASN A 108 30.26 -14.92 9.55
CA ASN A 108 29.88 -16.24 9.02
C ASN A 108 28.36 -16.42 8.94
N ALA A 109 27.63 -15.95 9.97
CA ALA A 109 26.17 -15.97 9.96
C ALA A 109 25.59 -15.08 8.85
N TYR A 110 26.22 -13.95 8.51
CA TYR A 110 25.79 -13.11 7.37
C TYR A 110 25.95 -13.81 6.02
N GLY A 111 27.04 -14.59 5.86
CA GLY A 111 27.32 -15.38 4.66
C GLY A 111 26.43 -16.62 4.49
N SER A 112 25.67 -17.00 5.51
CA SER A 112 24.82 -18.19 5.49
C SER A 112 23.47 -17.95 4.78
N ASP A 113 22.99 -18.97 4.08
CA ASP A 113 21.68 -19.01 3.41
C ASP A 113 20.63 -19.81 4.19
N LEU A 114 20.94 -20.26 5.42
CA LEU A 114 20.02 -21.05 6.25
C LEU A 114 18.69 -20.34 6.51
N TYR A 115 18.69 -19.01 6.57
CA TYR A 115 17.49 -18.21 6.71
C TYR A 115 16.47 -18.45 5.58
N LYS A 116 16.90 -18.75 4.34
CA LYS A 116 16.00 -18.93 3.19
C LYS A 116 15.02 -20.08 3.38
N ASN A 117 15.41 -21.11 4.13
CA ASN A 117 14.55 -22.25 4.45
C ASN A 117 13.40 -21.87 5.39
N LYS A 118 13.56 -20.79 6.17
CA LYS A 118 12.67 -20.39 7.28
C LYS A 118 11.90 -19.12 6.97
N PHE A 119 12.48 -18.27 6.12
CA PHE A 119 11.95 -17.00 5.70
C PHE A 119 11.97 -16.94 4.16
N PRO A 120 11.22 -17.81 3.46
CA PRO A 120 11.28 -17.95 1.99
C PRO A 120 10.87 -16.69 1.24
N THR A 121 10.21 -15.77 1.94
CA THR A 121 9.73 -14.49 1.42
C THR A 121 10.80 -13.42 1.45
N TYR A 122 11.81 -13.60 2.30
CA TYR A 122 12.99 -12.77 2.33
C TYR A 122 13.83 -13.05 1.08
N GLY A 123 14.00 -12.02 0.23
CA GLY A 123 14.66 -12.12 -1.07
C GLY A 123 13.75 -11.83 -2.27
N ARG A 124 12.44 -11.60 -2.05
CA ARG A 124 11.58 -11.01 -3.10
C ARG A 124 11.96 -9.55 -3.41
N LEU A 125 12.45 -8.85 -2.38
CA LEU A 125 13.01 -7.51 -2.46
C LEU A 125 14.42 -7.55 -1.87
N ASP A 126 15.42 -7.39 -2.72
CA ASP A 126 16.82 -7.41 -2.33
C ASP A 126 17.32 -5.99 -2.03
N TYR A 127 18.19 -5.84 -1.04
CA TYR A 127 18.77 -4.55 -0.70
C TYR A 127 19.75 -4.10 -1.80
N VAL A 128 19.64 -2.85 -2.23
CA VAL A 128 20.65 -2.23 -3.08
C VAL A 128 21.78 -1.71 -2.19
N SER A 129 22.97 -2.29 -2.31
CA SER A 129 24.17 -1.90 -1.56
C SER A 129 25.21 -1.17 -2.41
N ASP A 130 25.14 -1.32 -3.74
CA ASP A 130 26.01 -0.63 -4.69
C ASP A 130 25.79 0.89 -4.60
N THR A 131 26.86 1.62 -4.26
CA THR A 131 26.79 3.07 -4.02
C THR A 131 26.52 3.85 -5.30
N ASP A 132 27.11 3.47 -6.43
CA ASP A 132 26.91 4.15 -7.72
C ASP A 132 25.46 3.95 -8.18
N LYS A 133 24.91 2.76 -7.93
CA LYS A 133 23.50 2.45 -8.21
C LYS A 133 22.55 3.26 -7.34
N ILE A 134 22.82 3.38 -6.05
CA ILE A 134 22.05 4.24 -5.13
C ILE A 134 22.11 5.70 -5.60
N GLU A 135 23.29 6.21 -5.95
CA GLU A 135 23.47 7.59 -6.43
C GLU A 135 22.70 7.86 -7.73
N ASN A 136 22.66 6.89 -8.64
CA ASN A 136 21.84 6.96 -9.85
C ASN A 136 20.34 7.03 -9.51
N LEU A 137 19.84 6.10 -8.70
CA LEU A 137 18.42 6.05 -8.29
C LEU A 137 18.00 7.32 -7.55
N ASP A 138 18.87 7.82 -6.67
CA ASP A 138 18.70 9.08 -5.95
C ASP A 138 18.65 10.28 -6.89
N SER A 139 19.43 10.26 -7.97
CA SER A 139 19.41 11.30 -9.00
C SER A 139 18.09 11.28 -9.77
N ILE A 140 17.57 10.09 -10.10
CA ILE A 140 16.26 9.95 -10.75
C ILE A 140 15.15 10.49 -9.85
N LEU A 141 15.14 10.10 -8.57
CA LEU A 141 14.18 10.60 -7.58
C LEU A 141 14.27 12.13 -7.45
N PHE A 142 15.47 12.69 -7.39
CA PHE A 142 15.67 14.13 -7.28
C PHE A 142 15.09 14.89 -8.47
N GLU A 143 15.34 14.45 -9.70
CA GLU A 143 14.79 15.11 -10.90
C GLU A 143 13.25 15.02 -10.92
N ARG A 144 12.66 13.88 -10.51
CA ARG A 144 11.19 13.74 -10.38
C ARG A 144 10.60 14.74 -9.38
N LEU A 145 11.21 14.87 -8.21
CA LEU A 145 10.77 15.83 -7.18
C LEU A 145 10.89 17.27 -7.68
N LYS A 146 12.02 17.59 -8.32
CA LYS A 146 12.33 18.92 -8.86
C LYS A 146 11.34 19.35 -9.95
N ASP A 147 11.01 18.44 -10.86
CA ASP A 147 10.06 18.68 -11.96
C ASP A 147 8.59 18.54 -11.53
N LYS A 148 8.33 18.33 -10.23
CA LYS A 148 7.00 18.05 -9.66
C LYS A 148 6.28 16.88 -10.36
N GLN A 149 7.04 15.90 -10.83
CA GLN A 149 6.53 14.64 -11.38
C GLN A 149 6.34 13.64 -10.25
N LEU A 150 5.23 13.78 -9.51
CA LEU A 150 4.97 13.04 -8.27
C LEU A 150 4.32 11.67 -8.49
N SER A 151 4.21 11.21 -9.74
CA SER A 151 3.75 9.87 -10.05
C SER A 151 4.61 8.84 -9.34
N ASN A 152 3.96 7.88 -8.67
CA ASN A 152 4.59 6.83 -7.87
C ASN A 152 5.41 7.32 -6.67
N ILE A 153 5.26 8.58 -6.25
CA ILE A 153 5.90 9.14 -5.07
C ILE A 153 4.83 9.48 -4.03
N HIS A 154 5.00 8.98 -2.80
CA HIS A 154 4.16 9.39 -1.67
C HIS A 154 4.97 9.40 -0.36
N LEU A 155 4.41 10.03 0.67
CA LEU A 155 4.97 10.02 2.01
C LEU A 155 4.22 9.05 2.91
N SER A 156 4.94 8.32 3.76
CA SER A 156 4.39 7.59 4.88
C SER A 156 5.29 7.73 6.11
N PRO A 157 4.76 7.62 7.33
CA PRO A 157 5.59 7.50 8.52
C PRO A 157 6.58 6.33 8.38
N ASN A 158 7.82 6.52 8.85
CA ASN A 158 8.88 5.51 8.75
C ASN A 158 8.91 4.53 9.95
N ARG A 159 8.06 4.78 10.95
CA ARG A 159 7.88 4.01 12.19
C ARG A 159 6.40 3.97 12.55
N ILE A 160 6.02 3.01 13.39
CA ILE A 160 4.70 3.03 14.02
C ILE A 160 4.65 4.25 14.92
N GLU A 161 3.60 5.04 14.75
CA GLU A 161 3.41 6.28 15.49
C GLU A 161 2.71 6.02 16.82
N SER A 162 2.86 6.98 17.72
CA SER A 162 2.17 6.96 19.01
C SER A 162 0.71 7.36 18.82
N ASP A 163 -0.16 6.91 19.72
CA ASP A 163 -1.60 7.20 19.67
C ASP A 163 -1.92 8.69 19.95
N ASP A 164 -0.95 9.43 20.47
CA ASP A 164 -1.08 10.82 20.87
C ASP A 164 -0.59 11.84 19.82
N VAL A 165 -0.35 11.41 18.57
CA VAL A 165 -0.01 12.33 17.48
C VAL A 165 -1.17 13.29 17.20
N ASN A 166 -0.88 14.60 17.26
CA ASN A 166 -1.84 15.67 17.02
C ASN A 166 -1.77 16.18 15.58
N TYR A 167 -0.58 16.55 15.10
CA TYR A 167 -0.38 17.03 13.73
C TYR A 167 1.07 16.86 13.24
N TYR A 168 1.25 17.00 11.93
CA TYR A 168 2.54 17.07 11.26
C TYR A 168 2.86 18.48 10.78
N THR A 169 4.15 18.80 10.68
CA THR A 169 4.65 20.02 10.03
C THR A 169 5.99 19.73 9.33
N TYR A 170 6.27 20.48 8.27
CA TYR A 170 7.50 20.39 7.48
C TYR A 170 8.53 21.46 7.86
N GLU A 171 8.19 22.32 8.81
CA GLU A 171 9.06 23.34 9.38
C GLU A 171 9.19 23.09 10.89
N ASP A 172 10.33 23.45 11.48
CA ASP A 172 10.57 23.21 12.90
C ASP A 172 9.62 24.05 13.77
N PRO A 173 8.64 23.44 14.47
CA PRO A 173 7.66 24.19 15.24
C PRO A 173 8.28 24.90 16.46
N ALA A 174 9.46 24.48 16.92
CA ALA A 174 10.18 25.18 18.00
C ALA A 174 10.77 26.51 17.53
N ASN A 175 11.13 26.61 16.24
CA ASN A 175 11.70 27.82 15.63
C ASN A 175 10.66 28.63 14.84
N ASN A 176 9.57 27.99 14.41
CA ASN A 176 8.45 28.61 13.71
C ASN A 176 7.10 28.18 14.32
N PRO A 177 6.60 28.86 15.36
CA PRO A 177 5.33 28.55 16.01
C PRO A 177 4.10 28.68 15.09
N GLU A 178 4.22 29.44 13.99
CA GLU A 178 3.16 29.66 13.00
C GLU A 178 3.21 28.66 11.83
N ALA A 179 4.06 27.63 11.93
CA ALA A 179 4.16 26.60 10.90
C ALA A 179 2.80 25.94 10.59
N ILE A 180 2.55 25.70 9.31
CA ILE A 180 1.30 25.09 8.83
C ILE A 180 1.18 23.67 9.40
N ARG A 181 -0.01 23.36 9.91
CA ARG A 181 -0.33 22.07 10.52
C ARG A 181 -1.07 21.19 9.53
N PHE A 182 -0.63 19.95 9.41
CA PHE A 182 -1.23 18.96 8.53
C PHE A 182 -1.71 17.76 9.34
N GLU A 183 -2.89 17.26 9.02
CA GLU A 183 -3.43 16.03 9.61
C GLU A 183 -2.78 14.76 9.01
N THR A 184 -2.24 14.86 7.79
CA THR A 184 -1.63 13.75 7.07
C THR A 184 -0.36 14.18 6.35
N LEU A 185 0.49 13.22 6.01
CA LEU A 185 1.69 13.47 5.21
C LEU A 185 1.34 13.59 3.73
N GLY A 186 1.82 14.66 3.10
CA GLY A 186 1.58 15.01 1.70
C GLY A 186 2.88 15.42 1.02
N ILE A 187 3.22 14.74 -0.08
CA ILE A 187 4.45 15.05 -0.83
C ILE A 187 4.39 16.45 -1.45
N GLN A 188 3.21 16.88 -1.90
CA GLN A 188 3.01 18.22 -2.44
C GLN A 188 3.21 19.28 -1.35
N ASP A 189 2.63 19.07 -0.17
CA ASP A 189 2.76 19.98 0.98
C ASP A 189 4.23 20.10 1.42
N LEU A 190 4.96 18.98 1.48
CA LEU A 190 6.41 18.98 1.78
C LEU A 190 7.19 19.85 0.78
N LEU A 191 6.91 19.72 -0.52
CA LEU A 191 7.58 20.50 -1.56
C LEU A 191 7.23 21.99 -1.49
N ASP A 192 5.96 22.31 -1.22
CA ASP A 192 5.49 23.69 -1.11
C ASP A 192 6.04 24.38 0.14
N SER A 193 6.27 23.65 1.23
CA SER A 193 7.01 24.14 2.41
C SER A 193 8.51 24.37 2.15
N HIS A 194 9.06 23.91 1.03
CA HIS A 194 10.49 24.04 0.69
C HIS A 194 10.71 24.77 -0.64
N MET A 195 10.12 25.96 -0.81
CA MET A 195 10.12 26.73 -2.07
C MET A 195 11.50 27.03 -2.69
N LEU A 196 12.60 26.97 -1.92
CA LEU A 196 13.98 27.17 -2.41
C LEU A 196 14.57 25.94 -3.14
N PHE A 197 13.80 24.86 -3.28
CA PHE A 197 14.16 23.57 -3.86
C PHE A 197 14.32 23.58 -5.40
N THR A 198 15.10 24.49 -6.00
CA THR A 198 15.21 24.54 -7.48
C THR A 198 16.57 24.88 -8.08
N LYS A 199 17.38 25.79 -7.53
CA LYS A 199 18.58 26.30 -8.25
C LYS A 199 19.94 25.73 -7.82
N LYS A 200 20.06 25.14 -6.63
CA LYS A 200 21.31 24.52 -6.10
C LYS A 200 21.07 23.26 -5.27
N ALA A 201 19.85 22.74 -5.29
CA ALA A 201 19.48 21.57 -4.50
C ALA A 201 20.12 20.30 -5.10
N SER A 202 20.19 19.27 -4.27
CA SER A 202 20.51 17.90 -4.68
C SER A 202 19.66 16.95 -3.85
N ILE A 203 19.75 15.64 -4.11
CA ILE A 203 19.12 14.66 -3.22
C ILE A 203 19.58 14.82 -1.77
N ASN A 204 20.81 15.28 -1.53
CA ASN A 204 21.30 15.55 -0.19
C ASN A 204 20.48 16.64 0.51
N THR A 205 19.94 17.62 -0.22
CA THR A 205 19.02 18.61 0.35
C THR A 205 17.77 17.93 0.92
N VAL A 206 17.15 17.02 0.16
CA VAL A 206 15.97 16.25 0.58
C VAL A 206 16.29 15.32 1.75
N LYS A 207 17.49 14.71 1.77
CA LYS A 207 17.96 13.86 2.89
C LYS A 207 18.11 14.63 4.21
N HIS A 208 18.28 15.95 4.16
CA HIS A 208 18.35 16.80 5.35
C HIS A 208 17.00 17.40 5.76
N TRP A 209 15.99 17.39 4.88
CA TRP A 209 14.65 17.82 5.26
C TRP A 209 14.09 16.99 6.39
N ARG A 210 13.30 17.64 7.23
CA ARG A 210 12.69 17.04 8.41
C ARG A 210 11.18 17.08 8.26
N ILE A 211 10.55 16.01 8.73
CA ILE A 211 9.12 15.97 9.00
C ILE A 211 9.00 15.91 10.51
N TYR A 212 8.28 16.86 11.08
CA TYR A 212 8.04 16.95 12.51
C TYR A 212 6.65 16.41 12.83
N THR A 213 6.57 15.67 13.92
CA THR A 213 5.33 15.18 14.50
C THR A 213 5.19 15.79 15.87
N VAL A 214 4.05 16.42 16.16
CA VAL A 214 3.76 17.04 17.44
C VAL A 214 2.64 16.25 18.12
N SER A 215 2.86 15.87 19.38
CA SER A 215 1.87 15.15 20.18
C SER A 215 0.79 16.08 20.74
N THR A 216 -0.25 15.50 21.35
CA THR A 216 -1.27 16.23 22.12
C THR A 216 -0.70 16.86 23.40
N SER A 217 0.47 16.42 23.86
CA SER A 217 1.23 17.01 24.97
C SER A 217 2.29 18.04 24.51
N ASP A 218 2.22 18.46 23.24
CA ASP A 218 3.18 19.37 22.58
C ASP A 218 4.64 18.83 22.54
N GLU A 219 4.83 17.51 22.67
CA GLU A 219 6.12 16.88 22.46
C GLU A 219 6.45 16.84 20.97
N ILE A 220 7.63 17.38 20.61
CA ILE A 220 8.09 17.44 19.22
C ILE A 220 9.04 16.28 18.97
N SER A 221 8.71 15.45 17.99
CA SER A 221 9.62 14.47 17.41
C SER A 221 9.84 14.76 15.94
N SER A 222 10.91 14.21 15.35
CA SER A 222 11.20 14.43 13.94
C SER A 222 11.80 13.21 13.26
N SER A 223 11.56 13.11 11.95
CA SER A 223 12.12 12.10 11.05
C SER A 223 12.75 12.79 9.84
N ARG A 224 13.67 12.12 9.14
CA ARG A 224 14.17 12.63 7.85
C ARG A 224 13.08 12.43 6.81
N ALA A 225 12.82 13.44 5.99
CA ALA A 225 11.82 13.33 4.91
C ALA A 225 12.15 12.16 3.96
N TYR A 226 13.44 11.94 3.69
CA TYR A 226 13.91 10.82 2.88
C TYR A 226 13.54 9.43 3.45
N ASP A 227 13.44 9.29 4.78
CA ASP A 227 13.01 8.03 5.39
C ASP A 227 11.49 7.82 5.26
N CYS A 228 10.74 8.89 5.01
CA CYS A 228 9.30 8.86 4.81
C CYS A 228 8.91 8.75 3.32
N LEU A 229 9.87 8.89 2.39
CA LEU A 229 9.62 8.74 0.97
C LEU A 229 9.37 7.28 0.60
N ASN A 230 8.31 7.08 -0.17
CA ASN A 230 8.06 5.87 -0.94
C ASN A 230 8.11 6.23 -2.42
N PHE A 231 8.95 5.53 -3.18
CA PHE A 231 9.10 5.76 -4.61
C PHE A 231 9.37 4.45 -5.33
N GLU A 232 8.67 4.23 -6.45
CA GLU A 232 8.90 3.09 -7.33
C GLU A 232 9.37 3.56 -8.71
N VAL A 233 10.43 2.95 -9.22
CA VAL A 233 10.99 3.26 -10.53
C VAL A 233 11.56 2.03 -11.21
N GLU A 234 11.37 1.93 -12.52
CA GLU A 234 12.07 0.95 -13.34
C GLU A 234 13.31 1.58 -13.98
N CYS A 235 14.45 0.91 -13.86
CA CYS A 235 15.71 1.33 -14.45
C CYS A 235 16.44 0.09 -15.02
N ASN A 236 16.77 0.14 -16.32
CA ASN A 236 17.42 -0.96 -17.05
C ASN A 236 16.71 -2.32 -16.88
N GLY A 237 15.37 -2.33 -16.96
CA GLY A 237 14.55 -3.54 -16.83
C GLY A 237 14.38 -4.08 -15.39
N THR A 238 15.06 -3.47 -14.40
CA THR A 238 14.90 -3.82 -12.98
C THR A 238 14.01 -2.80 -12.29
N THR A 239 13.03 -3.27 -11.52
CA THR A 239 12.18 -2.41 -10.69
C THR A 239 12.84 -2.16 -9.34
N PHE A 240 12.89 -0.90 -8.92
CA PHE A 240 13.44 -0.45 -7.64
C PHE A 240 12.39 0.25 -6.81
N ILE A 241 12.45 0.04 -5.50
CA ILE A 241 11.53 0.60 -4.52
C ILE A 241 12.35 1.26 -3.42
N LEU A 242 12.15 2.55 -3.24
CA LEU A 242 12.59 3.29 -2.06
C LEU A 242 11.49 3.19 -1.01
N SER A 243 11.83 2.72 0.18
CA SER A 243 10.94 2.78 1.34
C SER A 243 11.76 2.75 2.63
N ALA A 244 11.32 3.51 3.63
CA ALA A 244 12.04 3.65 4.90
C ALA A 244 13.52 4.07 4.71
N GLY A 245 13.78 4.94 3.73
CA GLY A 245 15.12 5.44 3.39
C GLY A 245 16.07 4.40 2.79
N THR A 246 15.55 3.25 2.34
CA THR A 246 16.35 2.15 1.79
C THR A 246 15.85 1.77 0.40
N TRP A 247 16.77 1.69 -0.56
CA TRP A 247 16.50 1.17 -1.90
C TRP A 247 16.53 -0.36 -1.90
N ARG A 248 15.52 -0.95 -2.54
CA ARG A 248 15.43 -2.38 -2.80
C ARG A 248 15.14 -2.65 -4.28
N SER A 249 15.71 -3.71 -4.83
CA SER A 249 15.34 -4.22 -6.15
C SER A 249 14.33 -5.34 -6.04
N VAL A 250 13.33 -5.34 -6.92
CA VAL A 250 12.43 -6.47 -7.09
C VAL A 250 13.18 -7.59 -7.79
N ASN A 251 13.14 -8.80 -7.23
CA ASN A 251 13.72 -9.99 -7.85
C ASN A 251 13.04 -10.26 -9.21
N SER A 252 13.83 -10.59 -10.24
CA SER A 252 13.34 -10.78 -11.62
C SER A 252 12.29 -11.89 -11.71
N ASP A 253 12.58 -13.05 -11.13
CA ASP A 253 11.69 -14.21 -11.17
C ASP A 253 10.40 -13.90 -10.43
N PHE A 254 10.48 -13.16 -9.32
CA PHE A 254 9.29 -12.70 -8.61
C PHE A 254 8.46 -11.73 -9.47
N LYS A 255 9.09 -10.78 -10.18
CA LYS A 255 8.39 -9.88 -11.09
C LYS A 255 7.68 -10.64 -12.21
N GLU A 256 8.42 -11.53 -12.89
CA GLU A 256 7.91 -12.35 -13.99
C GLU A 256 6.73 -13.22 -13.55
N ASN A 257 6.83 -13.88 -12.39
CA ASN A 257 5.74 -14.69 -11.85
C ASN A 257 4.45 -13.87 -11.61
N ILE A 258 4.57 -12.62 -11.14
CA ILE A 258 3.42 -11.74 -10.93
C ILE A 258 2.81 -11.28 -12.25
N GLU A 259 3.64 -10.87 -13.21
CA GLU A 259 3.18 -10.40 -14.53
C GLU A 259 2.54 -11.54 -15.33
N GLN A 260 3.14 -12.74 -15.30
CA GLN A 260 2.56 -13.94 -15.89
C GLN A 260 1.21 -14.27 -15.26
N TYR A 261 1.11 -14.25 -13.93
CA TYR A 261 -0.16 -14.49 -13.24
C TYR A 261 -1.26 -13.53 -13.71
N ILE A 262 -0.96 -12.23 -13.81
CA ILE A 262 -1.93 -11.23 -14.27
C ILE A 262 -2.40 -11.58 -15.68
N SER A 263 -1.46 -11.83 -16.60
CA SER A 263 -1.77 -12.11 -18.00
C SER A 263 -2.58 -13.40 -18.21
N GLU A 264 -2.35 -14.43 -17.38
CA GLU A 264 -2.98 -15.74 -17.55
C GLU A 264 -4.29 -15.91 -16.76
N LYS A 265 -4.43 -15.19 -15.63
CA LYS A 265 -5.49 -15.43 -14.65
C LYS A 265 -6.46 -14.26 -14.49
N ILE A 266 -6.06 -13.03 -14.80
CA ILE A 266 -6.90 -11.86 -14.55
C ILE A 266 -7.36 -11.25 -15.87
N ASN A 267 -8.66 -11.35 -16.12
CA ASN A 267 -9.24 -10.85 -17.37
C ASN A 267 -9.31 -9.31 -17.39
N GLU A 268 -8.91 -8.71 -18.51
CA GLU A 268 -9.28 -7.34 -18.83
C GLU A 268 -10.75 -7.31 -19.30
N ASN A 269 -11.58 -6.56 -18.60
CA ASN A 269 -12.96 -6.32 -18.96
C ASN A 269 -13.00 -5.25 -20.07
N THR A 270 -13.21 -5.71 -21.29
CA THR A 270 -13.32 -4.87 -22.50
C THR A 270 -14.77 -4.57 -22.88
N ASN A 271 -15.72 -4.84 -21.99
CA ASN A 271 -17.13 -4.63 -22.29
C ASN A 271 -17.45 -3.14 -22.49
N ASN A 272 -18.28 -2.86 -23.50
CA ASN A 272 -18.69 -1.51 -23.91
C ASN A 272 -19.62 -0.80 -22.91
N TYR A 273 -20.13 -1.50 -21.89
CA TYR A 273 -20.97 -0.88 -20.86
C TYR A 273 -20.16 0.03 -19.93
N LEU A 274 -18.83 -0.07 -19.93
CA LEU A 274 -17.90 0.91 -19.36
C LEU A 274 -17.27 1.67 -20.53
N PRO A 275 -17.79 2.83 -20.91
CA PRO A 275 -17.32 3.58 -22.08
C PRO A 275 -16.00 4.30 -21.82
N ASN A 276 -15.20 4.44 -22.87
CA ASN A 276 -14.05 5.34 -22.92
C ASN A 276 -14.47 6.76 -23.30
N ASP A 277 -13.54 7.70 -23.21
CA ASP A 277 -13.65 9.10 -23.65
C ASP A 277 -14.77 9.90 -22.97
N ILE A 278 -15.12 9.52 -21.74
CA ILE A 278 -16.11 10.25 -20.95
C ILE A 278 -15.44 11.43 -20.27
N SER A 279 -16.08 12.61 -20.35
CA SER A 279 -15.68 13.72 -19.50
C SER A 279 -16.16 13.52 -18.08
N ILE A 280 -15.22 13.59 -17.14
CA ILE A 280 -15.51 13.56 -15.70
C ILE A 280 -15.36 14.93 -15.04
N TYR A 281 -15.38 15.98 -15.86
CA TYR A 281 -15.29 17.37 -15.42
C TYR A 281 -16.53 17.79 -14.63
N CYS A 282 -16.31 18.43 -13.47
CA CYS A 282 -17.36 19.13 -12.74
C CYS A 282 -16.83 20.41 -12.10
N LYS A 283 -17.71 21.39 -11.87
CA LYS A 283 -17.43 22.58 -11.07
C LYS A 283 -18.01 22.40 -9.67
N VAL A 284 -17.18 22.58 -8.65
CA VAL A 284 -17.61 22.61 -7.24
C VAL A 284 -17.32 23.99 -6.65
N HIS A 285 -18.09 24.41 -5.65
CA HIS A 285 -17.81 25.64 -4.91
C HIS A 285 -17.14 25.26 -3.59
N GLU A 286 -15.89 25.69 -3.40
CA GLU A 286 -15.15 25.54 -2.15
C GLU A 286 -14.87 26.92 -1.58
N ASN A 287 -15.36 27.19 -0.36
CA ASN A 287 -15.25 28.50 0.30
C ASN A 287 -15.75 29.67 -0.58
N GLY A 288 -16.83 29.45 -1.33
CA GLY A 288 -17.42 30.44 -2.23
C GLY A 288 -16.68 30.63 -3.56
N VAL A 289 -15.58 29.89 -3.80
CA VAL A 289 -14.80 29.98 -5.04
C VAL A 289 -15.08 28.77 -5.93
N PRO A 290 -15.43 28.96 -7.21
CA PRO A 290 -15.58 27.85 -8.14
C PRO A 290 -14.23 27.20 -8.41
N LYS A 291 -14.14 25.89 -8.19
CA LYS A 291 -12.99 25.06 -8.51
C LYS A 291 -13.38 23.95 -9.47
N GLU A 292 -12.49 23.69 -10.41
CA GLU A 292 -12.60 22.56 -11.32
C GLU A 292 -12.17 21.28 -10.63
N ARG A 293 -12.98 20.25 -10.74
CA ARG A 293 -12.72 18.92 -10.19
C ARG A 293 -13.00 17.86 -11.24
N TYR A 294 -12.36 16.72 -11.06
CA TYR A 294 -12.54 15.54 -11.88
C TYR A 294 -12.93 14.40 -10.95
N ARG A 295 -14.19 13.95 -11.04
CA ARG A 295 -14.77 13.06 -10.02
C ARG A 295 -15.33 11.78 -10.63
N GLU A 296 -15.10 10.68 -9.91
CA GLU A 296 -15.59 9.33 -10.23
C GLU A 296 -17.12 9.33 -10.36
N ASP A 297 -17.83 10.09 -9.53
CA ASP A 297 -19.28 10.14 -9.54
C ASP A 297 -19.89 10.68 -10.85
N VAL A 298 -19.18 11.55 -11.58
CA VAL A 298 -19.61 12.03 -12.91
C VAL A 298 -19.60 10.87 -13.92
N TYR A 299 -18.57 10.03 -13.88
CA TYR A 299 -18.49 8.84 -14.71
C TYR A 299 -19.58 7.84 -14.32
N ASN A 300 -19.76 7.59 -13.02
CA ASN A 300 -20.74 6.65 -12.50
C ASN A 300 -22.16 7.03 -12.93
N SER A 301 -22.54 8.31 -12.77
CA SER A 301 -23.84 8.81 -13.23
C SER A 301 -23.99 8.69 -14.74
N TYR A 302 -22.97 9.04 -15.54
CA TYR A 302 -23.03 8.90 -17.00
C TYR A 302 -23.30 7.44 -17.41
N VAL A 303 -22.55 6.48 -16.86
CA VAL A 303 -22.73 5.05 -17.17
C VAL A 303 -24.13 4.58 -16.76
N ALA A 304 -24.56 4.92 -15.56
CA ALA A 304 -25.85 4.50 -15.02
C ALA A 304 -27.05 5.10 -15.76
N SER A 305 -26.95 6.34 -16.25
CA SER A 305 -28.02 7.00 -17.03
C SER A 305 -28.14 6.44 -18.44
N ASN A 306 -27.03 6.00 -19.04
CA ASN A 306 -26.99 5.54 -20.43
C ASN A 306 -27.09 4.02 -20.57
N ASN A 307 -27.21 3.27 -19.45
CA ASN A 307 -27.34 1.83 -19.47
C ASN A 307 -28.38 1.31 -18.47
N LYS A 308 -29.45 0.69 -18.98
CA LYS A 308 -30.54 0.12 -18.17
C LYS A 308 -30.10 -1.11 -17.36
N ASP A 309 -29.03 -1.77 -17.78
CA ASP A 309 -28.47 -2.95 -17.12
C ASP A 309 -27.56 -2.62 -15.93
N ILE A 310 -27.30 -1.33 -15.64
CA ILE A 310 -26.39 -0.93 -14.56
C ILE A 310 -27.10 -0.06 -13.54
N TYR A 311 -27.23 -0.51 -12.29
CA TYR A 311 -27.79 0.27 -11.19
C TYR A 311 -26.71 1.13 -10.51
N LEU A 312 -27.01 2.40 -10.22
CA LEU A 312 -26.11 3.30 -9.49
C LEU A 312 -26.21 3.04 -7.98
N PHE A 313 -25.11 2.63 -7.36
CA PHE A 313 -24.96 2.43 -5.92
C PHE A 313 -24.03 3.44 -5.24
N ASP A 314 -23.37 4.33 -6.00
CA ASP A 314 -22.68 5.51 -5.47
C ASP A 314 -23.56 6.23 -4.43
N LYS A 315 -23.02 6.52 -3.24
CA LYS A 315 -23.70 7.18 -2.11
C LYS A 315 -24.93 6.43 -1.58
N SER A 316 -25.00 5.10 -1.74
CA SER A 316 -26.13 4.27 -1.29
C SER A 316 -26.31 4.16 0.23
N LYS A 317 -25.28 4.43 1.03
CA LYS A 317 -25.31 4.38 2.51
C LYS A 317 -25.85 3.05 3.06
N ILE A 318 -25.27 1.95 2.59
CA ILE A 318 -25.57 0.58 3.01
C ILE A 318 -25.13 0.36 4.46
N THR A 319 -25.95 -0.41 5.19
CA THR A 319 -25.62 -0.89 6.54
C THR A 319 -24.72 -2.11 6.44
N ILE A 320 -23.56 -2.07 7.11
CA ILE A 320 -22.66 -3.22 7.24
C ILE A 320 -22.35 -3.39 8.72
N ALA A 321 -22.61 -4.58 9.27
CA ALA A 321 -22.40 -4.89 10.69
C ALA A 321 -23.02 -3.83 11.63
N GLY A 322 -24.28 -3.47 11.41
CA GLY A 322 -25.02 -2.47 12.20
C GLY A 322 -24.66 -1.00 11.96
N ASN A 323 -23.62 -0.69 11.18
CA ASN A 323 -23.20 0.68 10.89
C ASN A 323 -23.68 1.13 9.50
N LYS A 324 -24.45 2.22 9.45
CA LYS A 324 -24.98 2.79 8.21
C LYS A 324 -24.10 3.92 7.70
N GLN A 325 -23.30 3.67 6.66
CA GLN A 325 -22.55 4.72 5.94
C GLN A 325 -21.74 4.26 4.72
N TYR A 326 -21.89 3.00 4.28
CA TYR A 326 -20.96 2.42 3.31
C TYR A 326 -21.51 2.42 1.89
N GLU A 327 -20.60 2.29 0.92
CA GLU A 327 -20.91 2.13 -0.51
C GLU A 327 -20.42 0.75 -0.94
N ILE A 328 -21.34 -0.21 -1.09
CA ILE A 328 -20.99 -1.61 -1.40
C ILE A 328 -20.28 -1.74 -2.76
N CYS A 329 -20.61 -0.88 -3.71
CA CYS A 329 -19.99 -0.71 -5.02
C CYS A 329 -20.45 0.63 -5.59
N ASP A 330 -19.79 1.10 -6.65
CA ASP A 330 -20.21 2.31 -7.37
C ASP A 330 -21.38 1.99 -8.30
N LEU A 331 -21.26 0.90 -9.03
CA LEU A 331 -22.20 0.44 -10.06
C LEU A 331 -22.44 -1.06 -9.92
N PHE A 332 -23.69 -1.50 -10.07
CA PHE A 332 -24.06 -2.92 -10.04
C PHE A 332 -24.70 -3.34 -11.36
N HIS A 333 -24.06 -4.24 -12.10
CA HIS A 333 -24.58 -4.73 -13.39
C HIS A 333 -25.58 -5.88 -13.19
N SER A 334 -26.60 -5.95 -14.04
CA SER A 334 -27.58 -7.03 -14.14
C SER A 334 -26.99 -8.44 -14.33
N LYS A 335 -25.71 -8.53 -14.73
CA LYS A 335 -24.92 -9.77 -14.80
C LYS A 335 -24.29 -10.17 -13.47
N LYS A 336 -24.72 -9.56 -12.35
CA LYS A 336 -24.19 -9.77 -10.99
C LYS A 336 -22.74 -9.31 -10.81
N GLU A 337 -22.38 -8.22 -11.48
CA GLU A 337 -21.03 -7.65 -11.42
C GLU A 337 -21.02 -6.43 -10.49
N PHE A 338 -20.20 -6.47 -9.45
CA PHE A 338 -19.91 -5.34 -8.59
C PHE A 338 -18.77 -4.52 -9.18
N ILE A 339 -19.05 -3.30 -9.63
CA ILE A 339 -18.09 -2.44 -10.28
C ILE A 339 -17.67 -1.35 -9.30
N HIS A 340 -16.36 -1.26 -9.06
CA HIS A 340 -15.75 -0.18 -8.29
C HIS A 340 -14.95 0.72 -9.22
N VAL A 341 -15.15 2.04 -9.12
CA VAL A 341 -14.59 3.03 -10.04
C VAL A 341 -13.60 3.93 -9.32
N LYS A 342 -12.38 4.05 -9.85
CA LYS A 342 -11.35 4.92 -9.29
C LYS A 342 -10.61 5.71 -10.36
N VAL A 343 -10.40 7.01 -10.14
CA VAL A 343 -9.49 7.81 -10.96
C VAL A 343 -8.06 7.52 -10.54
N LEU A 344 -7.23 7.12 -11.50
CA LEU A 344 -5.79 7.01 -11.36
C LEU A 344 -5.21 8.42 -11.18
N LYS A 345 -4.94 8.78 -9.93
CA LYS A 345 -4.29 10.05 -9.58
C LYS A 345 -2.77 9.87 -9.59
N SER A 346 -2.03 10.97 -9.73
CA SER A 346 -0.58 11.02 -9.51
C SER A 346 -0.29 10.62 -8.05
N GLY A 347 0.02 9.35 -7.83
CA GLY A 347 0.20 8.73 -6.51
C GLY A 347 -0.52 7.39 -6.41
N THR A 348 0.15 6.40 -5.85
CA THR A 348 -0.31 5.00 -5.79
C THR A 348 -1.52 4.82 -4.85
N ASN A 349 -1.70 5.68 -3.85
CA ASN A 349 -2.69 5.52 -2.78
C ASN A 349 -4.13 5.27 -3.26
N SER A 350 -4.53 5.80 -4.43
CA SER A 350 -5.89 5.67 -4.95
C SER A 350 -6.31 4.23 -5.26
N LEU A 351 -5.39 3.38 -5.75
CA LEU A 351 -5.69 2.00 -6.13
C LEU A 351 -5.70 1.02 -4.95
N SER A 352 -4.88 1.21 -3.92
CA SER A 352 -5.00 0.39 -2.68
C SER A 352 -6.39 0.45 -2.08
N HIS A 353 -7.00 1.65 -2.05
CA HIS A 353 -8.36 1.79 -1.56
C HIS A 353 -9.34 0.96 -2.39
N LEU A 354 -9.18 0.96 -3.71
CA LEU A 354 -10.01 0.18 -4.62
C LEU A 354 -9.93 -1.33 -4.33
N PHE A 355 -8.73 -1.86 -4.11
CA PHE A 355 -8.52 -3.27 -3.75
C PHE A 355 -9.09 -3.63 -2.37
N LEU A 356 -8.94 -2.74 -1.39
CA LEU A 356 -9.53 -2.91 -0.06
C LEU A 356 -11.06 -2.92 -0.12
N GLN A 357 -11.66 -1.99 -0.87
CA GLN A 357 -13.11 -1.92 -1.08
C GLN A 357 -13.63 -3.21 -1.71
N ALA A 358 -13.00 -3.68 -2.79
CA ALA A 358 -13.38 -4.92 -3.44
C ALA A 358 -13.40 -6.11 -2.47
N ARG A 359 -12.35 -6.30 -1.66
CA ARG A 359 -12.32 -7.39 -0.66
C ARG A 359 -13.38 -7.21 0.42
N PHE A 360 -13.43 -6.04 1.05
CA PHE A 360 -14.29 -5.77 2.21
C PHE A 360 -15.78 -5.83 1.86
N TYR A 361 -16.18 -5.23 0.73
CA TYR A 361 -17.59 -5.21 0.35
C TYR A 361 -18.06 -6.54 -0.22
N THR A 362 -17.19 -7.27 -0.93
CA THR A 362 -17.51 -8.65 -1.34
C THR A 362 -17.71 -9.55 -0.12
N ASP A 363 -16.84 -9.44 0.89
CA ASP A 363 -16.99 -10.15 2.16
C ASP A 363 -18.31 -9.80 2.85
N SER A 364 -18.64 -8.51 2.91
CA SER A 364 -19.87 -8.02 3.53
C SER A 364 -21.10 -8.55 2.81
N PHE A 365 -21.14 -8.46 1.48
CA PHE A 365 -22.22 -9.00 0.66
C PHE A 365 -22.41 -10.50 0.87
N ILE A 366 -21.31 -11.26 0.93
CA ILE A 366 -21.37 -12.72 1.07
C ILE A 366 -21.78 -13.16 2.47
N LYS A 367 -21.20 -12.55 3.51
CA LYS A 367 -21.34 -13.03 4.89
C LYS A 367 -22.55 -12.45 5.59
N ASP A 368 -22.89 -11.19 5.33
CA ASP A 368 -23.86 -10.44 6.12
C ASP A 368 -25.21 -10.31 5.41
N SER A 369 -26.26 -10.88 6.02
CA SER A 369 -27.64 -10.71 5.53
C SER A 369 -28.17 -9.30 5.71
N GLU A 370 -27.74 -8.57 6.75
CA GLU A 370 -28.17 -7.19 6.96
C GLU A 370 -27.69 -6.30 5.81
N THR A 371 -26.44 -6.47 5.38
CA THR A 371 -25.89 -5.83 4.17
C THR A 371 -26.78 -6.05 2.95
N ARG A 372 -27.16 -7.30 2.64
CA ARG A 372 -28.03 -7.60 1.48
C ARG A 372 -29.43 -7.02 1.62
N LEU A 373 -30.02 -7.08 2.82
CA LEU A 373 -31.32 -6.46 3.09
C LEU A 373 -31.27 -4.94 2.92
N SER A 374 -30.17 -4.30 3.37
CA SER A 374 -29.96 -2.87 3.19
C SER A 374 -29.78 -2.47 1.73
N MET A 375 -29.09 -3.29 0.92
CA MET A 375 -29.02 -3.08 -0.53
C MET A 375 -30.39 -3.18 -1.21
N ARG A 376 -31.21 -4.15 -0.81
CA ARG A 376 -32.59 -4.29 -1.32
C ARG A 376 -33.45 -3.09 -0.94
N ASP A 377 -33.36 -2.65 0.32
CA ASP A 377 -34.06 -1.45 0.80
C ASP A 377 -33.64 -0.20 0.02
N PHE A 378 -32.35 -0.07 -0.31
CA PHE A 378 -31.86 1.01 -1.17
C PHE A 378 -32.51 0.94 -2.56
N ILE A 379 -32.56 -0.21 -3.23
CA ILE A 379 -33.23 -0.33 -4.54
C ILE A 379 -34.72 0.06 -4.44
N VAL A 380 -35.42 -0.39 -3.39
CA VAL A 380 -36.86 -0.08 -3.21
C VAL A 380 -37.10 1.42 -2.99
N LYS A 381 -36.21 2.11 -2.27
CA LYS A 381 -36.39 3.52 -1.88
C LYS A 381 -35.71 4.52 -2.81
N ASN A 382 -34.71 4.12 -3.59
CA ASN A 382 -33.95 5.03 -4.43
C ASN A 382 -34.83 5.57 -5.58
N ARG A 383 -34.81 6.88 -5.74
CA ARG A 383 -35.57 7.61 -6.78
C ARG A 383 -34.66 8.59 -7.53
N ASN A 384 -33.37 8.29 -7.58
CA ASN A 384 -32.44 9.13 -8.33
C ASN A 384 -32.70 8.97 -9.83
N LEU A 385 -32.49 10.04 -10.59
CA LEU A 385 -32.78 10.09 -12.02
C LEU A 385 -32.04 8.99 -12.79
N GLU A 386 -30.83 8.64 -12.35
CA GLU A 386 -30.03 7.58 -12.95
C GLU A 386 -30.70 6.21 -12.85
N ASN A 387 -31.50 5.96 -11.81
CA ASN A 387 -32.11 4.66 -11.54
C ASN A 387 -33.61 4.57 -11.86
N GLU A 388 -34.28 5.71 -12.09
CA GLU A 388 -35.74 5.78 -12.26
C GLU A 388 -36.28 4.87 -13.38
N ASN A 389 -35.54 4.72 -14.47
CA ASN A 389 -35.94 3.93 -15.65
C ASN A 389 -35.48 2.46 -15.61
N LYS A 390 -34.98 1.97 -14.46
CA LYS A 390 -34.44 0.61 -14.32
C LYS A 390 -35.47 -0.35 -13.75
N ASP A 391 -35.37 -1.62 -14.15
CA ASP A 391 -36.21 -2.68 -13.61
C ASP A 391 -35.77 -3.04 -12.18
N SER A 392 -36.37 -2.38 -11.18
CA SER A 392 -36.10 -2.66 -9.77
C SER A 392 -36.40 -4.11 -9.39
N THR A 393 -37.38 -4.75 -10.01
CA THR A 393 -37.73 -6.16 -9.74
C THR A 393 -36.62 -7.09 -10.18
N LEU A 394 -36.04 -6.84 -11.36
CA LEU A 394 -34.85 -7.54 -11.83
C LEU A 394 -33.70 -7.40 -10.82
N PHE A 395 -33.30 -6.17 -10.46
CA PHE A 395 -32.17 -5.96 -9.55
C PHE A 395 -32.39 -6.54 -8.15
N LEU A 396 -33.62 -6.51 -7.63
CA LEU A 396 -33.96 -7.18 -6.39
C LEU A 396 -33.79 -8.70 -6.51
N SER A 397 -34.17 -9.31 -7.65
CA SER A 397 -33.97 -10.77 -7.84
C SER A 397 -32.49 -11.19 -7.85
N LEU A 398 -31.57 -10.26 -8.15
CA LEU A 398 -30.13 -10.49 -8.16
C LEU A 398 -29.50 -10.41 -6.77
N ILE A 399 -30.22 -9.96 -5.74
CA ILE A 399 -29.71 -9.79 -4.37
C ILE A 399 -30.53 -10.69 -3.43
N PRO A 400 -30.08 -11.91 -3.13
CA PRO A 400 -30.81 -12.82 -2.26
C PRO A 400 -30.83 -12.32 -0.82
N GLU A 401 -31.94 -12.55 -0.12
CA GLU A 401 -32.07 -12.16 1.29
C GLU A 401 -31.27 -13.13 2.17
N LYS A 402 -31.44 -14.42 1.91
CA LYS A 402 -30.88 -15.49 2.74
C LYS A 402 -29.52 -15.96 2.21
N ARG A 403 -28.62 -16.31 3.14
CA ARG A 403 -27.27 -16.80 2.79
C ARG A 403 -27.32 -18.07 1.95
N GLN A 404 -28.32 -18.93 2.17
CA GLN A 404 -28.49 -20.21 1.49
C GLN A 404 -28.84 -20.07 0.00
N GLU A 405 -29.43 -18.93 -0.39
CA GLU A 405 -29.80 -18.62 -1.78
C GLU A 405 -28.62 -17.97 -2.54
N LEU A 406 -27.57 -17.59 -1.82
CA LEU A 406 -26.40 -16.91 -2.39
C LEU A 406 -25.35 -17.91 -2.89
N HIS A 407 -25.22 -17.98 -4.21
CA HIS A 407 -24.09 -18.63 -4.87
C HIS A 407 -23.01 -17.59 -5.20
N ALA A 408 -21.98 -17.48 -4.35
CA ALA A 408 -20.93 -16.46 -4.47
C ALA A 408 -20.24 -16.47 -5.85
N SER A 409 -19.97 -17.66 -6.40
CA SER A 409 -19.37 -17.82 -7.74
C SER A 409 -20.24 -17.39 -8.92
N SER A 410 -21.51 -17.02 -8.67
CA SER A 410 -22.35 -16.38 -9.69
C SER A 410 -22.18 -14.86 -9.75
N TYR A 411 -21.34 -14.29 -8.88
CA TYR A 411 -21.01 -12.88 -8.84
C TYR A 411 -19.55 -12.68 -9.25
N SER A 412 -19.25 -11.48 -9.75
CA SER A 412 -17.90 -11.06 -10.08
C SER A 412 -17.67 -9.62 -9.65
N VAL A 413 -16.41 -9.22 -9.60
CA VAL A 413 -15.98 -7.87 -9.28
C VAL A 413 -15.23 -7.29 -10.48
N VAL A 414 -15.49 -6.02 -10.79
CA VAL A 414 -14.77 -5.26 -11.81
C VAL A 414 -14.12 -4.04 -11.18
N LEU A 415 -12.79 -3.93 -11.31
CA LEU A 415 -12.03 -2.75 -10.91
C LEU A 415 -11.90 -1.81 -12.11
N CYS A 416 -12.72 -0.76 -12.16
CA CYS A 416 -12.69 0.24 -13.23
C CYS A 416 -11.73 1.39 -12.85
N ILE A 417 -10.60 1.48 -13.54
CA ILE A 417 -9.57 2.49 -13.34
C ILE A 417 -9.70 3.54 -14.45
N LEU A 418 -10.05 4.76 -14.07
CA LEU A 418 -10.16 5.89 -14.99
C LEU A 418 -8.80 6.59 -15.11
N THR A 419 -8.31 6.80 -16.33
CA THR A 419 -7.04 7.49 -16.59
C THR A 419 -7.20 8.64 -17.59
N PHE A 420 -6.31 9.63 -17.50
CA PHE A 420 -6.16 10.70 -18.49
C PHE A 420 -5.00 10.48 -19.46
N ASP A 421 -4.21 9.41 -19.30
CA ASP A 421 -3.07 9.08 -20.15
C ASP A 421 -3.40 7.85 -21.00
N GLU A 422 -3.37 8.01 -22.32
CA GLU A 422 -3.61 6.94 -23.29
C GLU A 422 -2.59 5.80 -23.20
N ARG A 423 -1.44 6.04 -22.56
CA ARG A 423 -0.40 5.03 -22.37
C ARG A 423 -0.64 4.17 -21.15
N ASP A 424 -1.54 4.55 -20.24
CA ASP A 424 -1.78 3.76 -19.04
C ASP A 424 -2.50 2.45 -19.40
N ASN A 425 -1.84 1.36 -19.06
CA ASN A 425 -2.35 0.00 -19.17
C ASN A 425 -1.85 -0.80 -17.96
N ILE A 426 -2.27 -2.06 -17.85
CA ILE A 426 -1.90 -2.91 -16.70
C ILE A 426 -0.38 -3.07 -16.55
N ASP A 427 0.34 -3.16 -17.67
CA ASP A 427 1.78 -3.40 -17.71
C ASP A 427 2.57 -2.19 -17.18
N ASN A 428 2.08 -0.99 -17.48
CA ASN A 428 2.66 0.30 -17.10
C ASN A 428 2.32 0.72 -15.67
N LEU A 429 1.41 0.01 -14.98
CA LEU A 429 1.15 0.27 -13.56
C LEU A 429 2.37 -0.12 -12.71
N PRO A 430 2.57 0.55 -11.56
CA PRO A 430 3.63 0.18 -10.63
C PRO A 430 3.54 -1.29 -10.22
N PHE A 431 4.68 -1.95 -10.10
CA PHE A 431 4.81 -3.34 -9.68
C PHE A 431 4.07 -3.60 -8.37
N MET A 432 4.14 -2.70 -7.39
CA MET A 432 3.41 -2.90 -6.13
C MET A 432 1.88 -2.85 -6.29
N ILE A 433 1.36 -2.14 -7.28
CA ILE A 433 -0.07 -2.18 -7.67
C ILE A 433 -0.40 -3.53 -8.30
N LYS A 434 0.41 -3.98 -9.28
CA LYS A 434 0.26 -5.28 -9.94
C LYS A 434 0.25 -6.43 -8.92
N TYR A 435 1.18 -6.37 -7.97
CA TYR A 435 1.26 -7.33 -6.88
C TYR A 435 0.03 -7.30 -5.96
N GLU A 436 -0.50 -6.12 -5.64
CA GLU A 436 -1.73 -5.99 -4.85
C GLU A 436 -2.98 -6.48 -5.60
N LEU A 437 -3.04 -6.30 -6.93
CA LEU A 437 -4.07 -6.87 -7.78
C LEU A 437 -4.04 -8.41 -7.72
N VAL A 438 -2.88 -9.04 -7.90
CA VAL A 438 -2.74 -10.52 -7.79
C VAL A 438 -3.22 -11.03 -6.45
N LYS A 439 -2.85 -10.37 -5.36
CA LYS A 439 -3.32 -10.73 -4.00
C LYS A 439 -4.82 -10.61 -3.85
N THR A 440 -5.39 -9.56 -4.42
CA THR A 440 -6.83 -9.29 -4.33
C THR A 440 -7.60 -10.32 -5.16
N HIS A 441 -7.11 -10.65 -6.34
CA HIS A 441 -7.63 -11.73 -7.15
C HIS A 441 -7.59 -13.06 -6.41
N LYS A 442 -6.41 -13.51 -5.96
CA LYS A 442 -6.25 -14.76 -5.18
C LYS A 442 -7.21 -14.83 -4.01
N TYR A 443 -7.30 -13.75 -3.22
CA TYR A 443 -8.23 -13.69 -2.11
C TYR A 443 -9.69 -13.89 -2.55
N LEU A 444 -10.15 -13.15 -3.56
CA LEU A 444 -11.55 -13.25 -4.00
C LEU A 444 -11.87 -14.62 -4.60
N ILE A 445 -10.97 -15.19 -5.40
CA ILE A 445 -11.21 -16.48 -6.04
C ILE A 445 -11.07 -17.65 -5.06
N ASP A 446 -9.99 -17.69 -4.26
CA ASP A 446 -9.68 -18.83 -3.39
C ASP A 446 -10.56 -18.84 -2.14
N GLU A 447 -10.79 -17.67 -1.52
CA GLU A 447 -11.53 -17.57 -0.26
C GLU A 447 -13.03 -17.37 -0.45
N ARG A 448 -13.46 -16.83 -1.60
CA ARG A 448 -14.87 -16.49 -1.86
C ARG A 448 -15.45 -17.10 -3.12
N GLY A 449 -14.63 -17.66 -4.01
CA GLY A 449 -15.08 -18.17 -5.30
C GLY A 449 -15.56 -17.07 -6.24
N VAL A 450 -15.17 -15.82 -6.03
CA VAL A 450 -15.62 -14.65 -6.82
C VAL A 450 -14.52 -14.24 -7.79
N GLU A 451 -14.87 -14.15 -9.07
CA GLU A 451 -13.95 -13.73 -10.12
C GLU A 451 -13.68 -12.23 -10.03
N LEU A 452 -12.44 -11.82 -10.32
CA LEU A 452 -12.03 -10.41 -10.39
C LEU A 452 -11.52 -10.10 -11.80
N SER A 453 -12.05 -9.03 -12.39
CA SER A 453 -11.53 -8.43 -13.62
C SER A 453 -11.19 -6.96 -13.39
N TYR A 454 -10.41 -6.37 -14.30
CA TYR A 454 -10.13 -4.93 -14.29
C TYR A 454 -10.50 -4.30 -15.62
N ALA A 455 -10.79 -3.00 -15.61
CA ALA A 455 -11.06 -2.20 -16.80
C ALA A 455 -10.29 -0.90 -16.68
N ILE A 456 -9.39 -0.59 -17.62
CA ILE A 456 -8.77 0.74 -17.69
C ILE A 456 -9.55 1.55 -18.72
N ARG A 457 -10.00 2.76 -18.35
CA ARG A 457 -10.82 3.62 -19.21
C ARG A 457 -10.24 5.01 -19.32
N LEU A 458 -10.02 5.43 -20.56
CA LEU A 458 -9.60 6.78 -20.86
C LEU A 458 -10.76 7.74 -20.58
N VAL A 459 -10.50 8.79 -19.82
CA VAL A 459 -11.44 9.88 -19.53
C VAL A 459 -10.80 11.21 -19.93
N ASN A 460 -11.62 12.23 -20.13
CA ASN A 460 -11.13 13.54 -20.54
C ASN A 460 -11.61 14.67 -19.63
N LYS A 461 -10.98 15.83 -19.82
CA LYS A 461 -11.19 17.04 -19.02
C LYS A 461 -12.14 18.04 -19.69
N LYS A 462 -12.79 17.66 -20.80
CA LYS A 462 -13.61 18.59 -21.60
C LYS A 462 -14.80 19.06 -20.76
N SER A 463 -15.12 20.35 -20.79
CA SER A 463 -16.38 20.79 -20.18
C SER A 463 -17.53 20.16 -20.97
N ASN A 464 -18.47 19.48 -20.30
CA ASN A 464 -19.75 19.08 -20.89
C ASN A 464 -20.62 20.34 -21.06
N ALA A 465 -20.21 21.21 -21.97
CA ALA A 465 -20.92 22.40 -22.38
C ALA A 465 -21.16 22.31 -23.90
N SER A 466 -22.28 21.68 -24.24
CA SER A 466 -23.03 21.88 -25.48
C SER A 466 -24.48 21.54 -25.21
#